data_AF-A0A7S0WCA7-F1
#
_entry.id   AF-A0A7S0WCA7-F1
#
_cell.length_a   1.000
_cell.length_b   1.000
_cell.length_c   1.000
_cell.angle_alpha   90.00
_cell.angle_beta   90.00
_cell.angle_gamma   90.00
#
_symmetry.space_group_name_H-M   'P 1'
#
loop_
_entity.id
_entity.type
_entity.pdbx_description
1 polymer ?
#
loop_
_entity_poly.entity_id
_entity_poly.type
_entity_poly.pdbx_seq_one_letter_code
_entity_poly.pdbx_strand_id
1 'polypeptide(L)'
;MVKVDEAFVARFAAMKQSEISASKSAQQGARNPGCTASVCLIWGDRLCVANAGDCRAILARNGEPLALSVDHSAQTNADERARIERSHGAGALRQHDGVWRVGDAGVAVTRAIGDADAKPFGVIAVPETLEI
;
A
#
# COMPACT_ATOMS: atom_id res chain seq x y z
N MET A 1 17.75 20.63 -12.80
CA MET A 1 18.13 19.58 -11.83
C MET A 1 16.82 19.03 -11.29
N VAL A 2 16.46 17.78 -11.61
CA VAL A 2 15.20 17.19 -11.12
C VAL A 2 15.37 16.97 -9.62
N LYS A 3 14.43 17.47 -8.83
CA LYS A 3 14.40 17.21 -7.39
C LYS A 3 14.18 15.71 -7.19
N VAL A 4 15.07 15.05 -6.46
CA VAL A 4 15.09 13.57 -6.30
C VAL A 4 13.75 13.05 -5.75
N ASP A 5 13.09 13.84 -4.91
CA ASP A 5 11.72 13.65 -4.42
C ASP A 5 10.69 13.58 -5.55
N GLU A 6 10.69 14.55 -6.48
CA GLU A 6 9.80 14.52 -7.64
C GLU A 6 10.06 13.30 -8.52
N ALA A 7 11.33 12.90 -8.72
CA ALA A 7 11.68 11.73 -9.52
C ALA A 7 11.24 10.41 -8.87
N PHE A 8 11.41 10.28 -7.54
CA PHE A 8 11.00 9.11 -6.79
C PHE A 8 9.48 8.97 -6.77
N VAL A 9 8.76 10.06 -6.44
CA VAL A 9 7.29 10.11 -6.48
C VAL A 9 6.78 9.83 -7.90
N ALA A 10 7.37 10.42 -8.93
CA ALA A 10 7.00 10.18 -10.32
C ALA A 10 7.22 8.72 -10.73
N ARG A 11 8.29 8.06 -10.25
CA ARG A 11 8.56 6.66 -10.57
C ARG A 11 7.56 5.71 -9.91
N PHE A 12 7.16 6.00 -8.67
CA PHE A 12 6.09 5.27 -7.99
C PHE A 12 4.73 5.48 -8.67
N ALA A 13 4.42 6.71 -9.09
CA ALA A 13 3.22 6.99 -9.87
C ALA A 13 3.23 6.28 -11.24
N ALA A 14 4.38 6.17 -11.89
CA ALA A 14 4.54 5.41 -13.13
C ALA A 14 4.33 3.90 -12.89
N MET A 15 4.83 3.34 -11.78
CA MET A 15 4.56 1.96 -11.36
C MET A 15 3.04 1.71 -11.19
N LYS A 16 2.32 2.65 -10.57
CA LYS A 16 0.85 2.60 -10.49
C LYS A 16 0.20 2.52 -11.88
N GLN A 17 0.66 3.31 -12.83
CA GLN A 17 0.08 3.31 -14.19
C GLN A 17 0.37 1.99 -14.93
N SER A 18 1.57 1.44 -14.79
CA SER A 18 1.92 0.14 -15.38
C SER A 18 1.13 -1.00 -14.75
N GLU A 19 0.95 -0.99 -13.43
CA GLU A 19 0.11 -1.93 -12.68
C GLU A 19 -1.32 -1.95 -13.21
N ILE A 20 -1.98 -0.79 -13.25
CA ILE A 20 -3.37 -0.66 -13.73
C ILE A 20 -3.51 -1.17 -15.16
N SER A 21 -2.51 -0.94 -16.01
CA SER A 21 -2.52 -1.45 -17.39
C SER A 21 -2.35 -2.98 -17.47
N ALA A 22 -1.51 -3.56 -16.60
CA ALA A 22 -1.28 -5.01 -16.55
C ALA A 22 -2.47 -5.75 -15.95
N SER A 23 -3.13 -5.21 -14.92
CA SER A 23 -4.29 -5.84 -14.27
C SER A 23 -5.50 -6.00 -15.19
N LYS A 24 -5.63 -5.18 -16.26
CA LYS A 24 -6.70 -5.34 -17.26
C LYS A 24 -6.57 -6.58 -18.14
N SER A 25 -5.43 -7.26 -18.11
CA SER A 25 -5.17 -8.50 -18.87
C SER A 25 -5.34 -9.78 -18.05
N ALA A 26 -5.65 -9.68 -16.75
CA ALA A 26 -5.85 -10.83 -15.90
C ALA A 26 -7.06 -11.66 -16.37
N GLN A 27 -6.81 -12.92 -16.73
CA GLN A 27 -7.86 -13.84 -17.17
C GLN A 27 -8.81 -14.20 -16.03
N GLN A 28 -10.12 -14.16 -16.31
CA GLN A 28 -11.14 -14.69 -15.41
C GLN A 28 -10.83 -16.16 -15.09
N GLY A 29 -10.53 -16.44 -13.81
CA GLY A 29 -10.25 -17.80 -13.29
C GLY A 29 -8.81 -18.06 -12.84
N ALA A 30 -7.85 -17.17 -13.12
CA ALA A 30 -6.50 -17.28 -12.61
C ALA A 30 -6.36 -16.57 -11.25
N ARG A 31 -5.54 -17.13 -10.34
CA ARG A 31 -5.15 -16.43 -9.09
C ARG A 31 -4.47 -15.12 -9.46
N ASN A 32 -4.90 -14.02 -8.83
CA ASN A 32 -4.31 -12.69 -8.99
C ASN A 32 -3.41 -12.39 -7.79
N PRO A 33 -2.13 -12.81 -7.80
CA PRO A 33 -1.23 -12.55 -6.68
C PRO A 33 -1.01 -11.05 -6.50
N GLY A 34 -0.74 -10.67 -5.26
CA GLY A 34 -0.27 -9.35 -4.90
C GLY A 34 0.94 -9.42 -3.98
N CYS A 35 1.56 -8.25 -3.76
CA CYS A 35 2.62 -8.09 -2.79
C CYS A 35 2.54 -6.72 -2.11
N THR A 36 3.09 -6.66 -0.91
CA THR A 36 3.39 -5.40 -0.23
C THR A 36 4.70 -4.83 -0.77
N ALA A 37 4.90 -3.53 -0.60
CA ALA A 37 6.14 -2.86 -0.94
C ALA A 37 6.47 -1.79 0.09
N SER A 38 7.64 -1.92 0.72
CA SER A 38 8.23 -0.88 1.56
C SER A 38 9.62 -0.58 1.00
N VAL A 39 9.83 0.66 0.57
CA VAL A 39 11.03 1.08 -0.16
C VAL A 39 11.64 2.28 0.53
N CYS A 40 12.96 2.23 0.69
CA CYS A 40 13.76 3.23 1.35
C CYS A 40 14.83 3.73 0.37
N LEU A 41 14.83 5.02 0.06
CA LEU A 41 15.84 5.68 -0.77
C LEU A 41 16.67 6.60 0.10
N ILE A 42 17.96 6.33 0.17
CA ILE A 42 18.94 7.20 0.82
C ILE A 42 19.73 7.90 -0.27
N TRP A 43 19.76 9.22 -0.24
CA TRP A 43 20.52 10.02 -1.20
C TRP A 43 21.15 11.22 -0.49
N GLY A 44 22.47 11.17 -0.33
CA GLY A 44 23.20 12.18 0.45
C GLY A 44 22.73 12.16 1.90
N ASP A 45 22.19 13.28 2.35
CA ASP A 45 21.64 13.50 3.69
C ASP A 45 20.12 13.30 3.79
N ARG A 46 19.45 12.95 2.68
CA ARG A 46 18.00 12.75 2.62
C ARG A 46 17.63 11.27 2.70
N LEU A 47 16.51 10.99 3.37
CA LEU A 47 15.90 9.67 3.42
C LEU A 47 14.41 9.73 3.05
N CYS A 48 14.06 9.08 1.94
CA CYS A 48 12.67 8.92 1.50
C CYS A 48 12.20 7.48 1.75
N VAL A 49 11.03 7.32 2.34
CA VAL A 49 10.37 6.02 2.52
C VAL A 49 9.03 6.03 1.80
N ALA A 50 8.72 4.96 1.07
CA ALA A 50 7.41 4.72 0.48
C ALA A 50 6.87 3.36 0.95
N ASN A 51 5.65 3.31 1.46
CA ASN A 51 5.02 2.08 1.93
C ASN A 51 3.64 1.85 1.29
N ALA A 52 3.39 0.62 0.82
CA ALA A 52 2.10 0.11 0.39
C ALA A 52 1.93 -1.32 0.92
N GLY A 53 1.14 -1.49 1.98
CA GLY A 53 0.98 -2.75 2.71
C GLY A 53 1.28 -2.61 4.19
N ASP A 54 1.41 -3.75 4.86
CA ASP A 54 1.64 -3.88 6.32
C ASP A 54 3.12 -4.12 6.69
N CYS A 55 4.05 -3.94 5.74
CA CYS A 55 5.46 -3.80 6.07
C CYS A 55 5.71 -2.48 6.80
N ARG A 56 6.80 -2.43 7.59
CA ARG A 56 7.14 -1.27 8.41
C ARG A 56 8.62 -0.89 8.32
N ALA A 57 8.88 0.38 8.05
CA ALA A 57 10.20 1.00 8.10
C ALA A 57 10.36 1.79 9.41
N ILE A 58 11.46 1.53 10.12
CA ILE A 58 11.82 2.21 11.38
C ILE A 58 13.29 2.60 11.28
N LEU A 59 13.60 3.87 11.57
CA LEU A 59 14.97 4.36 11.69
C LEU A 59 15.37 4.41 13.16
N ALA A 60 16.48 3.78 13.51
CA ALA A 60 17.13 4.00 14.81
C ALA A 60 18.06 5.21 14.72
N ARG A 61 17.77 6.28 15.47
CA ARG A 61 18.60 7.50 15.51
C ARG A 61 18.76 7.95 16.96
N ASN A 62 20.02 8.10 17.40
CA ASN A 62 20.38 8.48 18.77
C ASN A 62 19.79 7.56 19.86
N GLY A 63 19.69 6.25 19.57
CA GLY A 63 19.11 5.28 20.49
C GLY A 63 17.58 5.21 20.49
N GLU A 64 16.90 6.10 19.76
CA GLU A 64 15.44 6.16 19.69
C GLU A 64 14.91 5.61 18.35
N PRO A 65 13.80 4.84 18.36
CA PRO A 65 13.14 4.38 17.15
C PRO A 65 12.20 5.47 16.58
N LEU A 66 12.40 5.83 15.32
CA LEU A 66 11.52 6.71 14.56
C LEU A 66 10.78 5.90 13.48
N ALA A 67 9.46 5.78 13.61
CA ALA A 67 8.64 5.14 12.58
C ALA A 67 8.63 6.01 11.31
N LEU A 68 9.01 5.42 10.18
CA LEU A 68 9.06 6.12 8.89
C LEU A 68 7.92 5.73 7.94
N SER A 69 7.08 4.79 8.35
CA SER A 69 5.90 4.36 7.60
C SER A 69 4.76 4.01 8.53
N VAL A 70 3.55 4.06 8.00
CA VAL A 70 2.33 3.56 8.65
C VAL A 70 1.89 2.28 7.94
N ASP A 71 1.48 1.27 8.71
CA ASP A 71 0.96 0.02 8.16
C ASP A 71 -0.42 0.24 7.53
N HIS A 72 -0.65 -0.39 6.38
CA HIS A 72 -1.91 -0.32 5.65
C HIS A 72 -2.75 -1.57 5.89
N SER A 73 -3.48 -1.59 7.01
CA SER A 73 -4.46 -2.64 7.34
C SER A 73 -5.72 -2.05 7.98
N ALA A 74 -6.89 -2.65 7.77
CA ALA A 74 -8.13 -2.23 8.43
C ALA A 74 -8.16 -2.60 9.93
N GLN A 75 -7.24 -3.46 10.37
CA GLN A 75 -7.08 -3.87 11.76
C GLN A 75 -6.42 -2.77 12.61
N THR A 76 -5.33 -2.20 12.11
CA THR A 76 -4.48 -1.27 12.86
C THR A 76 -4.63 0.18 12.42
N ASN A 77 -5.17 0.44 11.23
CA ASN A 77 -5.30 1.78 10.65
C ASN A 77 -6.78 2.12 10.44
N ALA A 78 -7.34 2.94 11.33
CA ALA A 78 -8.74 3.34 11.30
C ALA A 78 -9.09 4.23 10.10
N ASP A 79 -8.13 5.01 9.60
CA ASP A 79 -8.33 5.88 8.43
C ASP A 79 -8.44 5.05 7.15
N GLU A 80 -7.60 4.00 7.01
CA GLU A 80 -7.72 3.05 5.90
C GLU A 80 -9.03 2.26 5.95
N ARG A 81 -9.46 1.84 7.14
CA ARG A 81 -10.79 1.20 7.32
C ARG A 81 -11.90 2.14 6.87
N ALA A 82 -11.92 3.38 7.38
CA ALA A 82 -12.92 4.37 7.03
C ALA A 82 -12.90 4.75 5.54
N ARG A 83 -11.72 4.81 4.92
CA ARG A 83 -11.55 5.05 3.47
C ARG A 83 -12.28 3.98 2.65
N ILE A 84 -12.06 2.71 2.97
CA ILE A 84 -12.68 1.59 2.26
C ILE A 84 -14.20 1.59 2.48
N GLU A 85 -14.67 1.67 3.72
CA GLU A 85 -16.10 1.65 4.05
C GLU A 85 -16.86 2.80 3.38
N ARG A 86 -16.26 4.01 3.35
CA ARG A 86 -16.86 5.18 2.71
C ARG A 86 -16.96 5.05 1.20
N SER A 87 -15.96 4.44 0.56
CA SER A 87 -15.84 4.42 -0.90
C SER A 87 -16.45 3.18 -1.54
N HIS A 88 -16.52 2.06 -0.82
CA HIS A 88 -16.95 0.76 -1.33
C HIS A 88 -18.07 0.11 -0.49
N GLY A 89 -18.54 0.79 0.57
CA GLY A 89 -19.61 0.33 1.44
C GLY A 89 -19.13 -0.62 2.55
N ALA A 90 -19.97 -0.81 3.57
CA ALA A 90 -19.65 -1.66 4.73
C ALA A 90 -19.39 -3.13 4.37
N GLY A 91 -19.93 -3.61 3.23
CA GLY A 91 -19.70 -4.98 2.74
C GLY A 91 -18.30 -5.21 2.12
N ALA A 92 -17.51 -4.16 1.91
CA ALA A 92 -16.16 -4.29 1.36
C ALA A 92 -15.17 -4.87 2.36
N LEU A 93 -15.46 -4.78 3.66
CA LEU A 93 -14.65 -5.34 4.73
C LEU A 93 -15.42 -6.45 5.47
N ARG A 94 -14.71 -7.50 5.86
CA ARG A 94 -15.26 -8.67 6.53
C ARG A 94 -14.30 -9.08 7.63
N GLN A 95 -14.81 -9.56 8.75
CA GLN A 95 -13.97 -10.23 9.74
C GLN A 95 -13.94 -11.73 9.47
N HIS A 96 -12.73 -12.29 9.35
CA HIS A 96 -12.49 -13.73 9.30
C HIS A 96 -11.47 -14.07 10.38
N ASP A 97 -11.84 -14.95 11.32
CA ASP A 97 -11.04 -15.31 12.50
C ASP A 97 -10.50 -14.08 13.27
N GLY A 98 -11.35 -13.07 13.46
CA GLY A 98 -11.00 -11.85 14.18
C GLY A 98 -10.08 -10.88 13.42
N VAL A 99 -9.75 -11.16 12.16
CA VAL A 99 -8.92 -10.30 11.30
C VAL A 99 -9.79 -9.63 10.25
N TRP A 100 -9.65 -8.31 10.09
CA TRP A 100 -10.29 -7.58 9.00
C TRP A 100 -9.67 -7.94 7.65
N ARG A 101 -10.53 -8.29 6.69
CA ARG A 101 -10.17 -8.70 5.33
C ARG A 101 -10.95 -7.86 4.30
N VAL A 102 -10.31 -7.53 3.19
CA VAL A 102 -10.88 -6.74 2.09
C VAL A 102 -11.38 -7.66 0.98
N GLY A 103 -12.63 -7.47 0.56
CA GLY A 103 -13.27 -8.17 -0.56
C GLY A 103 -13.47 -9.68 -0.34
N ASP A 104 -13.97 -10.36 -1.38
CA ASP A 104 -14.16 -11.83 -1.36
C ASP A 104 -12.81 -12.59 -1.36
N ALA A 105 -11.77 -11.98 -1.93
CA ALA A 105 -10.42 -12.56 -1.96
C ALA A 105 -9.76 -12.66 -0.57
N GLY A 106 -10.25 -11.93 0.43
CA GLY A 106 -9.83 -12.10 1.82
C GLY A 106 -8.43 -11.54 2.13
N VAL A 107 -8.03 -10.42 1.51
CA VAL A 107 -6.70 -9.81 1.71
C VAL A 107 -6.68 -9.01 3.02
N ALA A 108 -5.62 -9.14 3.84
CA ALA A 108 -5.52 -8.45 5.14
C ALA A 108 -4.97 -7.02 5.06
N VAL A 109 -4.38 -6.65 3.92
CA VAL A 109 -3.84 -5.31 3.67
C VAL A 109 -4.83 -4.46 2.88
N THR A 110 -4.80 -3.15 3.12
CA THR A 110 -5.66 -2.16 2.42
C THR A 110 -4.95 -1.52 1.24
N ARG A 111 -3.63 -1.74 1.11
CA ARG A 111 -2.81 -1.31 -0.02
C ARG A 111 -1.84 -2.40 -0.43
N ALA A 112 -1.73 -2.64 -1.73
CA ALA A 112 -0.86 -3.66 -2.31
C ALA A 112 -0.65 -3.42 -3.81
N ILE A 113 0.47 -3.91 -4.30
CA ILE A 113 0.77 -4.10 -5.73
C ILE A 113 0.10 -5.43 -6.14
N GLY A 114 -0.55 -5.51 -7.31
CA GLY A 114 -1.34 -6.69 -7.71
C GLY A 114 -2.70 -6.78 -7.00
N ASP A 115 -3.12 -7.96 -6.56
CA ASP A 115 -4.43 -8.21 -5.90
C ASP A 115 -5.64 -7.68 -6.71
N ALA A 116 -5.66 -7.96 -8.02
CA ALA A 116 -6.67 -7.44 -8.93
C ALA A 116 -8.12 -7.69 -8.45
N ASP A 117 -8.37 -8.85 -7.82
CA ASP A 117 -9.68 -9.23 -7.28
C ASP A 117 -10.13 -8.40 -6.07
N ALA A 118 -9.18 -7.79 -5.34
CA ALA A 118 -9.47 -6.95 -4.19
C ALA A 118 -9.55 -5.44 -4.55
N LYS A 119 -9.11 -5.05 -5.75
CA LYS A 119 -9.18 -3.65 -6.22
C LYS A 119 -10.61 -3.09 -6.25
N PRO A 120 -11.64 -3.83 -6.72
CA PRO A 120 -13.03 -3.35 -6.68
C PRO A 120 -13.57 -3.11 -5.26
N PHE A 121 -12.92 -3.69 -4.25
CA PHE A 121 -13.28 -3.56 -2.83
C PHE A 121 -12.42 -2.54 -2.07
N GLY A 122 -11.51 -1.83 -2.76
CA GLY A 122 -10.80 -0.69 -2.17
C GLY A 122 -9.34 -0.93 -1.79
N VAL A 123 -8.76 -2.08 -2.14
CA VAL A 123 -7.30 -2.23 -2.15
C VAL A 123 -6.72 -1.33 -3.23
N ILE A 124 -5.70 -0.53 -2.91
CA ILE A 124 -5.05 0.39 -3.87
C ILE A 124 -3.53 0.21 -3.89
N ALA A 125 -2.89 0.47 -5.03
CA ALA A 125 -1.43 0.40 -5.18
C ALA A 125 -0.74 1.76 -4.94
N VAL A 126 -1.35 2.64 -4.13
CA VAL A 126 -0.84 4.00 -3.88
C VAL A 126 -0.04 4.00 -2.58
N PRO A 127 1.29 4.20 -2.62
CA PRO A 127 2.07 4.26 -1.39
C PRO A 127 1.80 5.56 -0.62
N GLU A 128 2.00 5.51 0.69
CA GLU A 128 2.29 6.72 1.47
C GLU A 128 3.79 6.95 1.49
N THR A 129 4.19 8.22 1.41
CA THR A 129 5.60 8.60 1.38
C THR A 129 5.95 9.53 2.53
N LEU A 130 7.09 9.30 3.16
CA LEU A 130 7.70 10.18 4.14
C LEU A 130 9.11 10.55 3.67
N GLU A 131 9.50 11.80 3.88
CA GLU A 131 10.88 12.25 3.66
C GLU A 131 11.41 12.94 4.92
N ILE A 132 12.64 12.61 5.30
CA ILE A 132 13.38 13.24 6.41
C ILE A 132 14.83 13.54 6.06
#